data_AF-A0A7X1WIL2-F1
#
_entry.id   AF-A0A7X1WIL2-F1
#
_cell.length_a   1.000
_cell.length_b   1.000
_cell.length_c   1.000
_cell.angle_alpha   90.00
_cell.angle_beta   90.00
_cell.angle_gamma   90.00
#
_symmetry.space_group_name_H-M   'P 1'
#
loop_
_entity.id
_entity.type
_entity.pdbx_description
1 polymer ?
#
loop_
_entity_poly.entity_id
_entity_poly.type
_entity_poly.pdbx_seq_one_letter_code
_entity_poly.pdbx_strand_id
1 'polypeptide(L)' 'MRKKNNLDFYILFNGNRLLANPTDSESVHNAITRTIEQHSGTRVTELGRCKMAGVHYHYPITLANGQRGDVFVGGNA' A
#
# COMPACT_ATOMS: atom_id res chain seq x y z
N MET A 1 -2.78 -9.57 22.79
CA MET A 1 -3.43 -10.04 21.55
C MET A 1 -3.81 -8.82 20.72
N ARG A 2 -3.29 -8.68 19.49
CA ARG A 2 -3.74 -7.63 18.56
C ARG A 2 -5.21 -7.90 18.24
N LYS A 3 -6.10 -6.94 18.52
CA LYS A 3 -7.49 -6.97 18.07
C LYS A 3 -7.46 -7.09 16.54
N LYS A 4 -8.13 -8.10 15.97
CA LYS A 4 -8.21 -8.27 14.51
C LYS A 4 -8.88 -7.02 13.96
N ASN A 5 -8.16 -6.19 13.20
CA ASN A 5 -8.77 -5.03 12.59
C ASN A 5 -9.47 -5.51 11.32
N ASN A 6 -10.79 -5.33 11.23
CA ASN A 6 -11.57 -5.69 10.04
C ASN A 6 -11.22 -4.82 8.81
N LEU A 7 -10.34 -3.83 9.00
CA LEU A 7 -9.83 -2.95 7.96
C LEU A 7 -8.48 -3.40 7.40
N ASP A 8 -7.89 -4.49 7.89
CA ASP A 8 -6.64 -5.02 7.36
C ASP A 8 -6.82 -5.46 5.90
N PHE A 9 -5.88 -5.09 5.03
CA PHE A 9 -5.89 -5.46 3.61
C PHE A 9 -4.50 -5.77 3.09
N TYR A 10 -4.43 -6.57 2.03
CA TYR A 10 -3.17 -6.91 1.40
C TYR A 10 -2.85 -5.98 0.23
N ILE A 11 -1.57 -5.61 0.12
CA ILE A 11 -1.02 -4.98 -1.07
C ILE A 11 0.10 -5.85 -1.68
N LEU A 12 0.26 -5.78 -2.99
CA LEU A 12 1.42 -6.29 -3.70
C LEU A 12 2.28 -5.12 -4.12
N PHE A 13 3.44 -4.96 -3.51
CA PHE A 13 4.42 -3.92 -3.84
C PHE A 13 5.63 -4.56 -4.50
N ASN A 14 5.86 -4.26 -5.79
CA ASN A 14 6.95 -4.84 -6.60
C ASN A 14 7.04 -6.38 -6.46
N GLY A 15 5.89 -7.05 -6.42
CA GLY A 15 5.78 -8.51 -6.25
C GLY A 15 5.77 -9.01 -4.79
N ASN A 16 6.11 -8.16 -3.81
CA ASN A 16 6.05 -8.52 -2.39
C ASN A 16 4.64 -8.30 -1.82
N ARG A 17 4.07 -9.34 -1.21
CA ARG A 17 2.79 -9.22 -0.49
C ARG A 17 3.02 -8.64 0.89
N LEU A 18 2.44 -7.47 1.14
CA LEU A 18 2.52 -6.76 2.42
C LEU A 18 1.12 -6.64 3.03
N LEU A 19 1.07 -6.67 4.36
CA LEU A 19 -0.16 -6.42 5.13
C LEU A 19 -0.21 -4.94 5.51
N ALA A 20 -1.22 -4.23 5.02
CA ALA A 20 -1.59 -2.92 5.51
C ALA A 20 -2.59 -3.07 6.64
N ASN A 21 -2.28 -2.42 7.78
CA ASN A 21 -3.07 -2.49 8.99
C ASN A 21 -3.49 -1.07 9.41
N PRO A 22 -4.48 -0.47 8.72
CA PRO A 22 -4.89 0.89 9.02
C PRO A 22 -5.48 1.00 10.43
N THR A 23 -5.49 2.22 10.99
CA THR A 23 -6.41 2.54 12.10
C THR A 23 -7.78 2.91 11.54
N ASP A 24 -8.80 2.96 12.39
CA ASP A 24 -10.18 3.29 11.97
C ASP A 24 -10.34 4.69 11.35
N SER A 25 -9.37 5.58 11.58
CA SER A 25 -9.32 6.94 11.04
C SER A 25 -8.24 7.16 9.96
N GLU A 26 -7.44 6.14 9.65
CA GLU A 26 -6.38 6.23 8.64
C GLU A 26 -6.97 6.05 7.24
N SER A 27 -6.63 6.94 6.31
CA SER A 27 -7.03 6.78 4.92
C SER A 27 -6.28 5.59 4.30
N VAL A 28 -6.92 4.90 3.34
CA VAL A 28 -6.29 3.81 2.58
C VAL A 28 -4.97 4.27 1.95
N HIS A 29 -4.92 5.50 1.44
CA HIS A 29 -3.71 6.10 0.89
C HIS A 29 -2.56 6.15 1.91
N ASN A 30 -2.84 6.66 3.12
CA ASN A 30 -1.81 6.78 4.17
C ASN A 30 -1.34 5.40 4.64
N ALA A 31 -2.27 4.45 4.78
CA ALA A 31 -1.94 3.08 5.16
C ALA A 31 -1.03 2.40 4.12
N ILE A 32 -1.33 2.54 2.82
CA ILE A 32 -0.49 2.04 1.73
C ILE A 32 0.91 2.65 1.80
N THR A 33 0.98 4.00 1.84
CA THR A 33 2.24 4.74 1.88
C THR A 33 3.08 4.29 3.07
N ARG A 34 2.53 4.31 4.28
CA ARG A 34 3.22 3.88 5.49
C ARG A 34 3.74 2.44 5.39
N THR A 35 2.92 1.51 4.90
CA THR A 35 3.34 0.11 4.74
C THR A 35 4.52 -0.03 3.77
N ILE A 36 4.52 0.72 2.67
CA ILE A 36 5.63 0.70 1.70
C ILE A 36 6.88 1.35 2.28
N GLU A 37 6.76 2.47 2.98
CA GLU A 37 7.90 3.15 3.60
C GLU A 37 8.55 2.27 4.67
N GLN A 38 7.74 1.60 5.50
CA GLN A 38 8.23 0.65 6.51
C GLN A 38 8.94 -0.56 5.87
N HIS A 39 8.46 -1.05 4.73
CA HIS A 39 9.08 -2.19 4.04
C HIS A 39 10.36 -1.80 3.27
N SER A 40 10.33 -0.67 2.55
CA SER A 40 11.42 -0.23 1.68
C SER A 40 12.50 0.59 2.39
N GLY A 41 12.23 1.09 3.60
CA GLY A 41 13.10 2.02 4.31
C GLY A 41 13.23 3.39 3.64
N THR A 42 12.42 3.66 2.60
CA THR A 42 12.49 4.88 1.78
C THR A 42 11.12 5.54 1.74
N ARG A 43 11.09 6.88 1.81
CA ARG A 43 9.84 7.64 1.73
C ARG A 43 9.18 7.51 0.35
N VAL A 44 7.85 7.49 0.31
CA VAL A 44 7.08 7.62 -0.94
C VAL A 44 6.90 9.11 -1.21
N THR A 45 7.39 9.58 -2.36
CA THR A 45 7.25 10.98 -2.76
C THR A 45 6.03 11.23 -3.63
N GLU A 46 5.55 10.20 -4.32
CA GLU A 46 4.35 10.28 -5.16
C GLU A 46 3.61 8.95 -5.11
N LEU A 47 2.30 9.01 -4.83
CA LEU A 47 1.36 7.94 -5.10
C LEU A 47 0.46 8.42 -6.24
N GLY A 48 0.65 7.85 -7.42
CA GLY A 48 -0.07 8.25 -8.62
C GLY A 48 -1.56 7.92 -8.55
N ARG A 49 -2.29 8.36 -9.59
CA ARG A 49 -3.74 8.16 -9.67
C ARG A 49 -4.08 6.67 -9.69
N CYS A 50 -5.02 6.28 -8.84
CA CYS A 50 -5.59 4.93 -8.81
C CYS A 50 -6.19 4.57 -10.18
N LYS A 51 -5.86 3.38 -10.69
CA LYS A 51 -6.45 2.80 -11.89
C LYS A 51 -6.91 1.38 -11.58
N MET A 52 -8.01 0.94 -12.20
CA MET A 52 -8.43 -0.45 -12.10
C MET A 52 -7.54 -1.32 -13.02
N ALA A 53 -6.97 -2.39 -12.48
CA ALA A 53 -6.11 -3.34 -13.19
C ALA A 53 -6.64 -4.76 -12.97
N GLY A 54 -7.57 -5.18 -13.81
CA GLY A 54 -8.30 -6.44 -13.63
C GLY A 54 -9.20 -6.38 -12.39
N VAL A 55 -8.94 -7.24 -11.40
CA VAL A 55 -9.68 -7.31 -10.13
C VAL A 55 -9.03 -6.50 -8.99
N HIS A 56 -7.91 -5.83 -9.25
CA HIS A 56 -7.18 -5.05 -8.26
C HIS A 56 -7.18 -3.56 -8.61
N TYR A 57 -6.94 -2.73 -7.59
CA TYR A 57 -6.62 -1.31 -7.79
C TYR A 57 -5.11 -1.14 -7.87
N HIS A 58 -4.64 -0.45 -8.90
CA HIS A 58 -3.23 -0.18 -9.16
C HIS A 58 -2.88 1.28 -8.87
N TYR A 59 -1.78 1.46 -8.15
CA TYR A 59 -1.17 2.75 -7.86
C TYR A 59 0.29 2.71 -8.31
N PRO A 60 0.69 3.49 -9.34
CA PRO A 60 2.11 3.71 -9.61
C PRO A 60 2.68 4.62 -8.53
N ILE A 61 3.91 4.35 -8.08
CA ILE A 61 4.56 5.12 -7.01
C ILE A 61 5.96 5.56 -7.42
N THR A 62 6.40 6.66 -6.81
CA THR A 62 7.80 7.10 -6.84
C THR A 62 8.33 7.19 -5.42
N LEU A 63 9.46 6.56 -5.16
CA LEU A 63 10.19 6.64 -3.90
C LEU A 63 11.18 7.82 -3.93
N ALA A 64 11.55 8.31 -2.75
CA ALA A 64 12.49 9.43 -2.59
C ALA A 64 13.88 9.17 -3.17
N ASN A 65 14.25 7.90 -3.36
CA ASN A 65 15.50 7.48 -4.02
C ASN A 65 15.38 7.49 -5.57
N GLY A 66 14.26 7.95 -6.12
CA GLY A 66 13.98 8.00 -7.56
C GLY A 66 13.48 6.69 -8.16
N GLN A 67 13.40 5.60 -7.39
CA GLN A 67 12.86 4.34 -7.88
C GLN A 67 11.35 4.44 -8.06
N ARG A 68 10.88 3.88 -9.17
CA ARG A 68 9.45 3.71 -9.43
C ARG A 68 9.03 2.30 -9.04
N GLY A 69 7.79 2.18 -8.59
CA GLY A 69 7.22 0.89 -8.24
C GLY A 69 5.73 0.85 -8.54
N ASP A 70 5.19 -0.35 -8.43
CA ASP A 70 3.77 -0.61 -8.63
C ASP A 70 3.19 -1.22 -7.37
N VAL A 71 2.02 -0.71 -6.98
CA VAL A 71 1.26 -1.20 -5.84
C VAL A 71 -0.09 -1.68 -6.35
N PHE A 72 -0.42 -2.94 -6.07
CA PHE A 72 -1.74 -3.49 -6.32
C PHE A 72 -2.44 -3.74 -4.99
N VAL A 73 -3.60 -3.14 -4.80
CA VAL A 73 -4.44 -3.34 -3.61
C VAL A 73 -5.40 -4.48 -3.91
N GLY A 74 -5.29 -5.55 -3.10
CA GLY A 74 -6.15 -6.73 -3.15
C GLY A 74 -7.30 -6.64 -2.13
N GLY A 75 -8.06 -7.74 -2.02
CA GLY A 75 -9.16 -7.85 -1.06
C GLY A 75 -8.70 -7.91 0.41
N ASN A 76 -9.69 -7.92 1.31
CA ASN A 76 -9.51 -7.92 2.77
C ASN A 76 -8.65 -9.11 3.26
N ALA A 77 -7.95 -8.90 4.37
CA ALA A 77 -7.01 -9.87 4.97
C ALA A 77 -7.63 -10.83 5.99
#